data_AF-A0A924XNL9-F1
#
_entry.id   AF-A0A924XNL9-F1
#
_cell.length_a   1.000
_cell.length_b   1.000
_cell.length_c   1.000
_cell.angle_alpha   90.00
_cell.angle_beta   90.00
_cell.angle_gamma   90.00
#
_symmetry.space_group_name_H-M   'P 1'
#
loop_
_entity.id
_entity.type
_entity.pdbx_description
1 polymer ?
#
loop_
_entity_poly.entity_id
_entity_poly.type
_entity_poly.pdbx_seq_one_letter_code
_entity_poly.pdbx_strand_id
1 'polypeptide(L)'
;YDARTQIIELVRAHLRPGEFYTKREDISDGAFRRLARKVEMDLLYRLSKADNLSRNGDWLPREKWFTGKAEEWFIAKTRELNVEKSAPQPILLGRHLIELGLKPSPQFGEITKAVYELQLDGKISNLDEAIESAKSLIKT
;
A
#
# COMPACT_ATOMS: atom_id res chain seq x y z
N TYR A 1 3.56 11.45 -15.38
CA TYR A 1 2.67 11.35 -14.20
C TYR A 1 1.24 11.26 -14.71
N ASP A 2 0.54 10.15 -14.47
CA ASP A 2 -0.87 10.01 -14.88
C ASP A 2 -1.78 10.69 -13.86
N ALA A 3 -1.94 12.00 -14.02
CA ALA A 3 -2.69 12.83 -13.08
C ALA A 3 -4.17 12.42 -12.98
N ARG A 4 -4.79 11.99 -14.09
CA ARG A 4 -6.22 11.65 -14.10
C ARG A 4 -6.49 10.41 -13.26
N THR A 5 -5.74 9.33 -13.48
CA THR A 5 -5.89 8.10 -12.71
C THR A 5 -5.63 8.37 -11.23
N GLN A 6 -4.59 9.14 -10.93
CA GLN A 6 -4.24 9.47 -9.55
C GLN A 6 -5.34 10.27 -8.83
N ILE A 7 -5.97 11.26 -9.50
CA ILE A 7 -7.09 12.01 -8.93
C ILE A 7 -8.28 11.08 -8.64
N ILE A 8 -8.61 10.17 -9.56
CA ILE A 8 -9.72 9.22 -9.37
C ILE A 8 -9.46 8.33 -8.16
N GLU A 9 -8.24 7.81 -8.00
CA GLU A 9 -7.89 6.95 -6.87
C GLU A 9 -7.83 7.73 -5.55
N LEU A 10 -7.36 8.98 -5.55
CA LEU A 10 -7.42 9.87 -4.39
C LEU A 10 -8.85 10.09 -3.92
N VAL A 11 -9.78 10.41 -4.83
CA VAL A 11 -11.20 10.61 -4.49
C VAL A 11 -11.82 9.30 -4.01
N ARG A 12 -11.49 8.14 -4.61
CA ARG A 12 -12.00 6.85 -4.13
C ARG A 12 -11.48 6.49 -2.74
N ALA A 13 -10.28 6.91 -2.40
CA ALA A 13 -9.59 6.50 -1.18
C ALA A 13 -9.64 7.53 -0.05
N HIS A 14 -10.17 8.75 -0.24
CA HIS A 14 -10.02 9.86 0.72
C HIS A 14 -10.48 9.56 2.16
N LEU A 15 -11.40 8.61 2.38
CA LEU A 15 -11.84 8.18 3.71
C LEU A 15 -10.93 7.11 4.34
N ARG A 16 -10.04 6.48 3.57
CA ARG A 16 -9.17 5.37 4.01
C ARG A 16 -8.34 5.70 5.24
N PRO A 17 -7.72 6.89 5.38
CA PRO A 17 -6.98 7.21 6.61
C PRO A 17 -7.84 7.11 7.87
N GLY A 18 -9.07 7.64 7.84
CA GLY A 18 -10.03 7.54 8.94
C GLY A 18 -10.51 6.10 9.20
N GLU A 19 -10.82 5.35 8.13
CA GLU A 19 -11.21 3.94 8.22
C GLU A 19 -10.09 3.07 8.83
N PHE A 20 -8.85 3.27 8.39
CA PHE A 20 -7.68 2.54 8.85
C PHE A 20 -7.42 2.85 10.32
N TYR A 21 -7.54 4.12 10.73
CA TYR A 21 -7.38 4.51 12.13
C TYR A 21 -8.44 3.90 13.05
N THR A 22 -9.67 3.76 12.55
CA THR A 22 -10.77 3.11 13.30
C THR A 22 -10.47 1.63 13.56
N LYS A 23 -9.81 0.95 12.61
CA LYS A 23 -9.41 -0.46 12.68
C LYS A 23 -7.93 -0.65 12.98
N ARG A 24 -7.27 0.35 13.57
CA ARG A 24 -5.79 0.39 13.71
C ARG A 24 -5.18 -0.78 14.48
N GLU A 25 -5.96 -1.41 15.37
CA GLU A 25 -5.52 -2.57 16.14
C GLU A 25 -5.52 -3.87 15.31
N ASP A 26 -6.33 -3.94 14.24
CA ASP A 26 -6.52 -5.13 13.42
C ASP A 26 -5.91 -5.02 12.02
N ILE A 27 -5.59 -3.80 11.57
CA ILE A 27 -5.13 -3.56 10.21
C ILE A 27 -3.66 -3.94 10.03
N SER A 28 -3.37 -4.74 9.00
CA SER A 28 -2.01 -5.17 8.70
C SER A 28 -1.22 -4.13 7.90
N ASP A 29 0.11 -4.17 8.03
CA ASP A 29 1.02 -3.39 7.18
C ASP A 29 0.81 -3.67 5.68
N GLY A 30 0.39 -4.90 5.34
CA GLY A 30 0.07 -5.27 3.97
C GLY A 30 -1.10 -4.47 3.39
N ALA A 31 -2.06 -4.03 4.21
CA ALA A 31 -3.12 -3.15 3.75
C ALA A 31 -2.58 -1.79 3.28
N PHE A 32 -1.59 -1.22 3.98
CA PHE A 32 -0.92 0.01 3.57
C PHE A 32 -0.14 -0.17 2.27
N ARG A 33 0.67 -1.24 2.16
CA ARG A 33 1.43 -1.53 0.93
C ARG A 33 0.50 -1.76 -0.28
N ARG A 34 -0.66 -2.39 -0.07
CA ARG A 34 -1.69 -2.58 -1.10
C ARG A 34 -2.38 -1.28 -1.51
N LEU A 35 -2.63 -0.38 -0.56
CA LEU A 35 -3.19 0.94 -0.86
C LEU A 35 -2.20 1.78 -1.67
N ALA A 36 -0.91 1.73 -1.31
CA ALA A 36 0.17 2.42 -2.01
C ALA A 36 0.37 1.96 -3.47
N ARG A 37 -0.19 0.81 -3.87
CA ARG A 37 -0.21 0.37 -5.28
C ARG A 37 -1.22 1.14 -6.14
N LYS A 38 -2.22 1.75 -5.50
CA LYS A 38 -3.33 2.44 -6.17
C LYS A 38 -3.17 3.95 -6.14
N VAL A 39 -2.54 4.47 -5.08
CA VAL A 39 -2.51 5.91 -4.81
C VAL A 39 -1.23 6.29 -4.07
N GLU A 40 -0.61 7.40 -4.46
CA GLU A 40 0.43 8.06 -3.65
C GLU A 40 -0.13 8.45 -2.27
N MET A 41 0.43 7.86 -1.21
CA MET A 41 -0.12 7.92 0.14
C MET A 41 0.06 9.30 0.78
N ASP A 42 1.13 10.04 0.45
CA ASP A 42 1.32 11.43 0.91
C ASP A 42 0.24 12.37 0.37
N LEU A 43 -0.14 12.23 -0.90
CA LEU A 43 -1.25 12.99 -1.48
C LEU A 43 -2.60 12.59 -0.86
N LEU A 44 -2.78 11.30 -0.62
CA LEU A 44 -4.00 10.80 0.03
C LEU A 44 -4.15 11.36 1.44
N TYR A 45 -3.07 11.37 2.22
CA TYR A 45 -3.02 12.00 3.54
C TYR A 45 -3.42 13.47 3.48
N ARG A 46 -2.84 14.25 2.56
CA ARG A 46 -3.13 15.69 2.43
C ARG A 46 -4.60 15.94 2.10
N LEU A 47 -5.16 15.19 1.15
CA LEU A 47 -6.56 15.30 0.77
C LEU A 47 -7.48 14.95 1.93
N SER A 48 -7.25 13.80 2.56
CA SER A 48 -8.05 13.32 3.70
C SER A 48 -8.00 14.31 4.87
N LYS A 49 -6.81 14.85 5.18
CA LYS A 49 -6.64 15.82 6.26
C LYS A 49 -7.35 17.14 5.96
N ALA A 50 -7.25 17.63 4.73
CA ALA A 50 -7.94 18.85 4.31
C ALA A 50 -9.47 18.69 4.40
N ASP A 51 -10.00 17.58 3.89
CA ASP A 51 -11.43 17.24 3.97
C ASP A 51 -11.90 17.18 5.44
N ASN A 52 -11.16 16.45 6.28
CA ASN A 52 -11.44 16.31 7.71
C ASN A 52 -11.47 17.67 8.44
N LEU A 53 -10.43 18.48 8.27
CA LEU A 53 -10.29 19.78 8.97
C LEU A 53 -11.26 20.84 8.46
N SER A 54 -11.69 20.78 7.20
CA SER A 54 -12.66 21.74 6.62
C SER A 54 -14.03 21.73 7.31
N ARG A 55 -14.32 20.69 8.11
CA ARG A 55 -15.56 20.53 8.85
C ARG A 55 -15.62 21.36 10.13
N ASN A 56 -14.50 21.99 10.52
CA ASN A 56 -14.39 22.86 11.70
C ASN A 56 -14.91 24.26 11.38
N GLY A 57 -16.21 24.40 11.18
CA GLY A 57 -16.85 25.70 11.01
C GLY A 57 -17.02 26.44 12.33
N ASP A 58 -17.23 27.76 12.26
CA ASP A 58 -17.43 28.64 13.43
C ASP A 58 -18.62 28.23 14.31
N TRP A 59 -19.59 27.50 13.75
CA TRP A 59 -20.77 26.99 14.45
C TRP A 59 -20.48 25.75 15.32
N LEU A 60 -19.32 25.11 15.17
CA LEU A 60 -18.96 23.90 15.90
C LEU A 60 -18.15 24.26 17.16
N PRO A 61 -18.56 23.83 18.38
CA PRO A 61 -17.78 24.03 19.58
C PRO A 61 -16.35 23.46 19.44
N ARG A 62 -15.35 24.18 19.95
CA ARG A 62 -13.92 23.85 19.76
C ARG A 62 -13.56 22.46 20.25
N GLU A 63 -14.20 21.98 21.31
CA GLU A 63 -14.01 20.64 21.86
C GLU A 63 -14.50 19.52 20.94
N LYS A 64 -15.36 19.84 19.95
CA LYS A 64 -15.83 18.92 18.92
C LYS A 64 -15.06 19.04 17.60
N TRP A 65 -14.07 19.93 17.53
CA TRP A 65 -13.28 20.10 16.32
C TRP A 65 -12.51 18.84 15.99
N PHE A 66 -12.52 18.50 14.70
CA PHE A 66 -11.69 17.45 14.19
C PHE A 66 -10.22 17.90 14.20
N THR A 67 -9.33 17.00 14.64
CA THR A 67 -7.92 17.33 14.89
C THR A 67 -6.97 16.81 13.82
N GLY A 68 -7.46 16.00 12.87
CA GLY A 68 -6.61 15.30 11.91
C GLY A 68 -5.81 14.13 12.51
N LYS A 69 -6.16 13.66 13.73
CA LYS A 69 -5.41 12.62 14.44
C LYS A 69 -5.28 11.32 13.65
N ALA A 70 -6.34 10.92 12.94
CA ALA A 70 -6.34 9.71 12.13
C ALA A 70 -5.36 9.82 10.95
N GLU A 71 -5.34 10.99 10.31
CA GLU A 71 -4.49 11.30 9.17
C GLU A 71 -3.02 11.41 9.58
N GLU A 72 -2.72 12.01 10.74
CA GLU A 72 -1.36 12.04 11.30
C GLU A 72 -0.84 10.62 11.62
N TRP A 73 -1.67 9.79 12.23
CA TRP A 73 -1.32 8.38 12.47
C TRP A 73 -1.07 7.64 11.15
N PHE A 74 -1.93 7.87 10.15
CA PHE A 74 -1.81 7.22 8.84
C PHE A 74 -0.51 7.59 8.14
N ILE A 75 -0.17 8.87 8.03
CA ILE A 75 1.07 9.28 7.35
C ILE A 75 2.31 8.79 8.11
N ALA A 76 2.30 8.79 9.44
CA ALA A 76 3.39 8.23 10.25
C ALA A 76 3.62 6.74 9.92
N LYS A 77 2.55 5.94 9.87
CA LYS A 77 2.64 4.52 9.52
C LYS A 77 3.09 4.29 8.07
N THR A 78 2.67 5.14 7.13
CA THR A 78 3.13 5.02 5.73
C THR A 78 4.63 5.31 5.58
N ARG A 79 5.18 6.26 6.34
CA ARG A 79 6.61 6.59 6.35
C ARG A 79 7.44 5.52 7.03
N GLU A 80 6.95 4.95 8.14
CA GLU A 80 7.57 3.78 8.78
C GLU A 80 7.74 2.62 7.80
N LEU A 81 6.73 2.40 6.94
CA LEU A 81 6.74 1.36 5.92
C LEU A 81 7.43 1.76 4.60
N ASN A 82 7.92 3.00 4.49
CA ASN A 82 8.49 3.58 3.26
C ASN A 82 7.58 3.46 2.02
N VAL A 83 6.27 3.68 2.22
CA VAL A 83 5.25 3.62 1.14
C VAL A 83 4.54 4.94 0.90
N GLU A 84 5.05 6.04 1.45
CA GLU A 84 4.44 7.36 1.32
C GLU A 84 4.41 7.86 -0.14
N LYS A 85 5.40 7.45 -0.95
CA LYS A 85 5.52 7.83 -2.37
C LYS A 85 5.11 6.73 -3.36
N SER A 86 5.37 5.46 -3.05
CA SER A 86 5.03 4.35 -3.92
C SER A 86 4.98 3.03 -3.17
N ALA A 87 4.26 2.05 -3.69
CA ALA A 87 4.36 0.68 -3.20
C ALA A 87 5.80 0.11 -3.35
N PRO A 88 6.17 -0.88 -2.53
CA PRO A 88 7.43 -1.61 -2.71
C PRO A 88 7.51 -2.22 -4.10
N GLN A 89 8.69 -2.17 -4.73
CA GLN A 89 8.89 -2.84 -6.01
C GLN A 89 8.94 -4.36 -5.82
N PRO A 90 8.41 -5.17 -6.76
CA PRO A 90 8.51 -6.61 -6.69
C PRO A 90 9.96 -7.07 -6.59
N ILE A 91 10.27 -7.89 -5.58
CA ILE A 91 11.59 -8.49 -5.39
C ILE A 91 11.85 -9.56 -6.46
N LEU A 92 10.85 -10.41 -6.73
CA LEU A 92 10.94 -11.45 -7.75
C LEU A 92 10.52 -10.89 -9.11
N LEU A 93 11.42 -11.01 -10.08
CA LEU A 93 11.20 -10.59 -11.47
C LEU A 93 11.34 -11.79 -12.40
N GLY A 94 10.79 -11.68 -13.61
CA GLY A 94 10.84 -12.76 -14.60
C GLY A 94 12.27 -13.22 -14.93
N ARG A 95 13.27 -12.32 -14.90
CA ARG A 95 14.68 -12.67 -15.11
C ARG A 95 15.21 -13.68 -14.08
N HIS A 96 14.75 -13.59 -12.83
CA HIS A 96 15.15 -14.53 -11.78
C HIS A 96 14.59 -15.93 -12.05
N LEU A 97 13.40 -16.03 -12.65
CA LEU A 97 12.84 -17.33 -13.07
C LEU A 97 13.62 -17.94 -14.25
N ILE A 98 14.14 -17.12 -15.16
CA ILE A 98 15.03 -17.57 -16.24
C ILE A 98 16.34 -18.12 -15.69
N GLU A 99 16.92 -17.43 -14.70
CA GLU A 99 18.15 -17.88 -14.01
C GLU A 99 17.94 -19.21 -13.26
N LEU A 100 16.70 -19.51 -12.84
CA LEU A 100 16.31 -20.82 -12.28
C LEU A 100 16.11 -21.91 -13.35
N GLY A 101 16.33 -21.60 -14.64
CA GLY A 101 16.22 -22.54 -15.76
C GLY A 101 14.84 -22.64 -16.39
N LEU A 102 13.87 -21.78 -16.01
CA LEU A 102 12.55 -21.78 -16.62
C LEU A 102 12.56 -21.03 -17.95
N LYS A 103 11.74 -21.49 -18.89
CA LYS A 103 11.47 -20.77 -20.14
C LYS A 103 10.30 -19.80 -19.96
N PRO A 104 10.35 -18.59 -20.54
CA PRO A 104 9.24 -17.63 -20.45
C PRO A 104 7.91 -18.25 -20.83
N SER A 105 6.91 -18.12 -19.96
CA SER A 105 5.57 -18.68 -20.13
C SER A 105 4.53 -17.82 -19.37
N PRO A 106 3.21 -17.98 -19.65
CA PRO A 106 2.17 -17.29 -18.89
C PRO A 106 2.25 -17.50 -17.37
N GLN A 107 2.75 -18.66 -16.93
CA GLN A 107 2.94 -19.02 -15.52
C GLN A 107 3.90 -18.08 -14.78
N PHE A 108 4.80 -17.38 -15.49
CA PHE A 108 5.71 -16.40 -14.87
C PHE A 108 4.93 -15.29 -14.16
N GLY A 109 3.85 -14.82 -14.78
CA GLY A 109 2.98 -13.79 -14.20
C GLY A 109 2.30 -14.28 -12.93
N GLU A 110 1.86 -15.53 -12.92
CA GLU A 110 1.22 -16.16 -11.76
C GLU A 110 2.19 -16.28 -10.58
N ILE A 111 3.41 -16.79 -10.84
CA ILE A 111 4.45 -16.96 -9.82
C ILE A 111 4.88 -15.60 -9.26
N THR A 112 5.26 -14.66 -10.14
CA THR A 112 5.74 -13.33 -9.70
C THR A 112 4.66 -12.56 -8.94
N LYS A 113 3.39 -12.67 -9.36
CA LYS A 113 2.27 -12.09 -8.62
C LYS A 113 2.10 -12.73 -7.25
N ALA A 114 2.10 -14.06 -7.16
CA ALA A 114 1.95 -14.77 -5.88
C ALA A 114 3.06 -14.39 -4.88
N VAL A 115 4.31 -14.35 -5.34
CA VAL A 115 5.45 -13.93 -4.52
C VAL A 115 5.36 -12.46 -4.11
N TYR A 116 4.92 -11.58 -5.03
CA TYR A 116 4.70 -10.18 -4.69
C TYR A 116 3.59 -9.98 -3.65
N GLU A 117 2.52 -10.78 -3.69
CA GLU A 117 1.48 -10.74 -2.66
C GLU A 117 2.02 -11.12 -1.26
N LEU A 118 2.92 -12.12 -1.18
CA LEU A 118 3.62 -12.50 0.05
C LEU A 118 4.60 -11.41 0.53
N GLN A 119 5.28 -10.73 -0.39
CA GLN A 119 6.11 -9.56 -0.08
C GLN A 119 5.27 -8.43 0.54
N LEU A 120 4.10 -8.16 -0.03
CA LEU A 120 3.19 -7.14 0.51
C LEU A 120 2.68 -7.53 1.90
N ASP A 121 2.49 -8.81 2.19
CA ASP A 121 2.19 -9.30 3.54
C ASP A 121 3.39 -9.23 4.51
N GLY A 122 4.59 -8.90 4.03
CA GLY A 122 5.81 -8.88 4.83
C GLY A 122 6.39 -10.28 5.11
N LYS A 123 5.91 -11.31 4.43
CA LYS A 123 6.41 -12.69 4.54
C LYS A 123 7.68 -12.93 3.73
N ILE A 124 7.98 -12.05 2.77
CA ILE A 124 9.15 -12.08 1.91
C ILE A 124 9.78 -10.69 1.91
N SER A 125 11.06 -10.63 2.23
CA SER A 125 11.82 -9.40 2.45
C SER A 125 13.06 -9.29 1.56
N ASN A 126 13.52 -10.39 0.98
CA ASN A 126 14.73 -10.45 0.17
C ASN A 126 14.58 -11.44 -1.00
N LEU A 127 15.56 -11.41 -1.91
CA LEU A 127 15.54 -12.19 -3.14
C LEU A 127 15.61 -13.70 -2.88
N ASP A 128 16.37 -14.14 -1.88
CA ASP A 128 16.53 -15.56 -1.56
C ASP A 128 15.20 -16.18 -1.10
N GLU A 129 14.50 -15.51 -0.17
CA GLU A 129 13.14 -15.88 0.26
C GLU A 129 12.16 -15.92 -0.92
N ALA A 130 12.28 -14.95 -1.83
CA ALA A 130 11.44 -14.84 -3.02
C ALA A 130 11.67 -16.00 -3.99
N ILE A 131 12.93 -16.41 -4.18
CA ILE A 131 13.33 -17.55 -5.00
C ILE A 131 12.84 -18.88 -4.39
N GLU A 132 12.98 -19.08 -3.09
CA GLU A 132 12.51 -20.29 -2.41
C GLU A 132 10.97 -20.41 -2.47
N SER A 133 10.26 -19.29 -2.32
CA SER A 133 8.82 -19.26 -2.55
C SER A 133 8.45 -19.62 -3.99
N ALA A 134 9.16 -19.07 -4.98
CA ALA A 134 8.93 -19.40 -6.39
C ALA A 134 9.15 -20.90 -6.69
N LYS A 135 10.22 -21.50 -6.18
CA LYS A 135 10.50 -22.94 -6.32
C LYS A 135 9.38 -23.80 -5.74
N SER A 136 8.80 -23.39 -4.62
CA SER A 136 7.70 -24.11 -3.98
C SER A 136 6.42 -24.09 -4.83
N LEU A 137 6.15 -22.95 -5.48
CA LEU A 137 5.01 -22.79 -6.40
C LEU A 137 5.17 -23.59 -7.71
N ILE A 138 6.41 -23.78 -8.19
CA ILE A 138 6.68 -24.57 -9.40
C ILE A 138 6.48 -26.07 -9.19
N LYS A 139 6.70 -26.56 -7.97
CA LYS A 139 6.57 -27.99 -7.62
C LYS A 139 5.12 -28.44 -7.38
N THR A 140 4.17 -27.50 -7.39
CA THR A 140 2.73 -27.73 -7.17
C THR A 140 2.04 -27.85 -8.52
#